data_AF-A0ABD0SWE2-F1
#
_entry.id   AF-A0ABD0SWE2-F1
#
_cell.length_a   1.000
_cell.length_b   1.000
_cell.length_c   1.000
_cell.angle_alpha   90.00
_cell.angle_beta   90.00
_cell.angle_gamma   90.00
#
_symmetry.space_group_name_H-M   'P 1'
#
loop_
_entity.id
_entity.type
_entity.pdbx_description
1 polymer ?
#
loop_
_entity_poly.entity_id
_entity_poly.type
_entity_poly.pdbx_seq_one_letter_code
_entity_poly.pdbx_strand_id
1 'polypeptide(L)'
;MTLELNKDQVGQFRHRKGKCRNKSYSRAAGTWFENARLPLPLMYQIMYMFSVDYTYEAVRRETSDMREEVLSQATIADWFNYCKEAIIVYQLEHEESREKIGGPGKIVQIDENVEGHWVLGMIEDVCDDLHLEVCPDNQRNADVLVQLIKKHVREGSTIHTDFWKAYDCLPEHGYIHKKVNHSDPINKFVAPNAVHTQRIESHWRVMKRLFSKDNYKSHFTEWLIEHIWRRNNRINHRDQFEEWLKCIVYVNFFFLIKFCFILIVFL
;
A
#
# COMPACT_ATOMS: atom_id res chain seq x y z
N MET A 1 21.50 9.42 35.72
CA MET A 1 20.52 10.12 34.86
C MET A 1 19.15 9.89 35.46
N THR A 2 18.22 10.84 35.42
CA THR A 2 16.85 10.69 35.98
C THR A 2 15.82 10.82 34.87
N LEU A 3 14.80 9.98 34.90
CA LEU A 3 13.66 10.07 34.01
C LEU A 3 12.73 11.21 34.45
N GLU A 4 12.41 12.12 33.52
CA GLU A 4 11.40 13.15 33.71
C GLU A 4 10.26 12.89 32.72
N LEU A 5 9.08 12.56 33.26
CA LEU A 5 7.86 12.40 32.48
C LEU A 5 7.17 13.76 32.39
N ASN A 6 7.03 14.27 31.17
CA ASN A 6 6.10 15.37 30.91
C ASN A 6 4.72 14.71 30.75
N LYS A 7 3.69 15.24 31.43
CA LYS A 7 2.32 14.72 31.25
C LYS A 7 2.01 14.66 29.75
N ASP A 8 1.59 13.47 29.32
CA ASP A 8 1.13 13.17 27.97
C ASP A 8 2.20 13.18 26.86
N GLN A 9 3.49 13.24 27.18
CA GLN A 9 4.57 13.05 26.20
C GLN A 9 5.50 11.89 26.56
N VAL A 10 6.30 11.42 25.60
CA VAL A 10 7.32 10.37 25.77
C VAL A 10 8.34 10.65 26.88
N GLY A 11 8.52 11.92 27.27
CA GLY A 11 9.42 12.34 28.35
C GLY A 11 10.88 12.47 27.93
N GLN A 12 11.75 12.76 28.88
CA GLN A 12 13.18 13.01 28.66
C GLN A 12 14.05 12.47 29.79
N PHE A 13 15.30 12.11 29.46
CA PHE A 13 16.32 11.81 30.44
C PHE A 13 17.09 13.07 30.80
N ARG A 14 17.19 13.40 32.10
CA ARG A 14 17.96 14.55 32.58
C ARG A 14 19.20 14.12 33.35
N HIS A 15 20.32 14.77 33.05
CA HIS A 15 21.55 14.55 33.78
C HIS A 15 21.64 15.50 34.98
N ARG A 16 21.72 14.96 36.20
CA ARG A 16 21.68 15.75 37.45
C ARG A 16 23.05 15.97 38.12
N LYS A 17 24.13 15.38 37.61
CA LYS A 17 25.47 15.43 38.23
C LYS A 17 26.56 15.82 37.23
N GLY A 18 27.72 16.27 37.71
CA GLY A 18 28.93 16.48 36.91
C GLY A 18 28.85 17.57 35.82
N LYS A 19 29.81 17.55 34.88
CA LYS A 19 29.95 18.54 33.78
C LYS A 19 28.77 18.57 32.79
N CYS A 20 27.96 17.51 32.76
CA CYS A 20 26.75 17.42 31.93
C CYS A 20 25.47 17.79 32.69
N ARG A 21 25.55 18.36 33.90
CA ARG A 21 24.38 18.80 34.68
C ARG A 21 23.48 19.70 33.82
N ASN A 22 22.18 19.42 33.84
CA ASN A 22 21.13 20.07 33.04
C ASN A 22 21.05 19.68 31.55
N LYS A 23 21.93 18.81 31.03
CA LYS A 23 21.67 18.21 29.71
C LYS A 23 20.45 17.31 29.78
N SER A 24 19.55 17.45 28.81
CA SER A 24 18.40 16.56 28.62
C SER A 24 18.47 15.86 27.26
N TYR A 25 17.93 14.65 27.22
CA TYR A 25 17.86 13.82 26.03
C TYR A 25 16.43 13.32 25.87
N SER A 26 15.80 13.60 24.73
CA SER A 26 14.44 13.14 24.46
C SER A 26 14.40 11.61 24.44
N ARG A 27 13.35 11.02 25.02
CA ARG A 27 13.11 9.57 24.91
C ARG A 27 12.65 9.14 23.53
N ALA A 28 12.13 10.07 22.74
CA ALA A 28 11.74 9.82 21.37
C ALA A 28 12.83 10.12 20.35
N ALA A 29 14.02 10.55 20.77
CA ALA A 29 15.13 10.80 19.85
C ALA A 29 15.43 9.53 19.03
N GLY A 30 15.46 9.66 17.70
CA GLY A 30 15.66 8.54 16.77
C GLY A 30 14.49 7.55 16.68
N THR A 31 13.29 7.95 17.13
CA THR A 31 12.07 7.12 17.04
C THR A 31 11.00 7.80 16.19
N TRP A 32 9.95 7.06 15.83
CA TRP A 32 8.75 7.59 15.20
C TRP A 32 8.13 8.84 15.87
N PHE A 33 8.31 8.99 17.18
CA PHE A 33 7.75 10.10 17.95
C PHE A 33 8.72 11.28 18.10
N GLU A 34 9.86 11.26 17.40
CA GLU A 34 10.83 12.34 17.48
C GLU A 34 10.20 13.67 17.04
N ASN A 35 10.41 14.73 17.82
CA ASN A 35 9.86 16.06 17.59
C ASN A 35 8.32 16.15 17.57
N ALA A 36 7.60 15.07 17.89
CA ALA A 36 6.16 15.08 17.92
C ALA A 36 5.64 15.99 19.04
N ARG A 37 4.70 16.88 18.69
CA ARG A 37 4.16 17.88 19.62
C ARG A 37 2.82 17.48 20.23
N LEU A 38 2.13 16.51 19.62
CA LEU A 38 0.85 16.02 20.11
C LEU A 38 1.02 15.13 21.35
N PRO A 39 0.01 15.11 22.24
CA PRO A 39 -0.08 14.12 23.30
C PRO A 39 0.02 12.68 22.76
N LEU A 40 0.76 11.82 23.43
CA LEU A 40 0.97 10.42 23.05
C LEU A 40 -0.35 9.64 22.87
N PRO A 41 -1.37 9.76 23.75
CA PRO A 41 -2.66 9.12 23.51
C PRO A 41 -3.33 9.57 22.21
N LEU A 42 -3.24 10.87 21.90
CA LEU A 42 -3.82 11.44 20.69
C LEU A 42 -3.08 10.95 19.43
N MET A 43 -1.75 10.83 19.49
CA MET A 43 -0.97 10.22 18.41
C MET A 43 -1.44 8.79 18.13
N TYR A 44 -1.60 7.96 19.16
CA TYR A 44 -2.13 6.60 18.99
C TYR A 44 -3.54 6.56 18.43
N GLN A 45 -4.40 7.49 18.85
CA GLN A 45 -5.76 7.60 18.35
C GLN A 45 -5.78 7.92 16.84
N ILE A 46 -4.95 8.87 16.38
CA ILE A 46 -4.82 9.23 14.96
C ILE A 46 -4.28 8.06 14.14
N MET A 47 -3.23 7.38 14.63
CA MET A 47 -2.62 6.23 13.96
C MET A 47 -3.63 5.07 13.82
N TYR A 48 -4.42 4.80 14.86
CA TYR A 48 -5.52 3.85 14.79
C TYR A 48 -6.56 4.27 13.74
N MET A 49 -7.06 5.51 13.80
CA MET A 49 -8.05 6.02 12.85
C MET A 49 -7.57 5.96 11.39
N PHE A 50 -6.30 6.26 11.13
CA PHE A 50 -5.70 6.07 9.81
C PHE A 50 -5.76 4.60 9.38
N SER A 51 -5.37 3.67 10.27
CA SER A 51 -5.32 2.25 9.95
C SER A 51 -6.70 1.71 9.58
N VAL A 52 -7.77 2.21 10.21
CA VAL A 52 -9.16 1.81 9.92
C VAL A 52 -9.88 2.72 8.92
N ASP A 53 -9.14 3.52 8.15
CA ASP A 53 -9.65 4.27 6.98
C ASP A 53 -10.69 5.37 7.34
N TYR A 54 -10.45 6.09 8.44
CA TYR A 54 -11.30 7.22 8.82
C TYR A 54 -11.12 8.43 7.89
N THR A 55 -12.21 9.14 7.63
CA THR A 55 -12.16 10.44 6.92
C THR A 55 -11.58 11.53 7.81
N TYR A 56 -11.06 12.60 7.21
CA TYR A 56 -10.53 13.74 7.97
C TYR A 56 -11.61 14.36 8.88
N GLU A 57 -12.85 14.43 8.41
CA GLU A 57 -13.98 14.92 9.20
C GLU A 57 -14.28 14.03 10.40
N ALA A 58 -14.23 12.70 10.22
CA ALA A 58 -14.38 11.76 11.32
C ALA A 58 -13.26 11.93 12.35
N VAL A 59 -12.00 12.02 11.91
CA VAL A 59 -10.87 12.27 12.82
C VAL A 59 -11.07 13.55 13.61
N ARG A 60 -11.45 14.67 12.95
CA ARG A 60 -11.70 15.94 13.65
C ARG A 60 -12.80 15.83 14.70
N ARG A 61 -13.87 15.09 14.41
CA ARG A 61 -14.98 14.87 15.33
C ARG A 61 -14.59 13.98 16.52
N GLU A 62 -13.84 12.90 16.27
CA GLU A 62 -13.47 11.95 17.33
C GLU A 62 -12.28 12.42 18.18
N THR A 63 -11.51 13.40 17.70
CA THR A 63 -10.38 14.00 18.43
C THR A 63 -10.69 15.33 19.10
N SER A 64 -11.92 15.85 18.97
CA SER A 64 -12.29 17.09 19.65
C SER A 64 -12.34 16.88 21.16
N ASP A 65 -11.65 17.73 21.91
CA ASP A 65 -11.66 17.67 23.37
C ASP A 65 -12.88 18.37 23.98
N MET A 66 -12.98 18.39 25.31
CA MET A 66 -14.07 19.08 26.03
C MET A 66 -14.10 20.61 25.80
N ARG A 67 -13.05 21.18 25.19
CA ARG A 67 -12.95 22.61 24.84
C ARG A 67 -13.27 22.86 23.37
N GLU A 68 -13.70 21.82 22.64
CA GLU A 68 -13.95 21.82 21.19
C GLU A 68 -12.71 22.18 20.35
N GLU A 69 -11.51 22.07 20.92
CA GLU A 69 -10.28 22.20 20.14
C GLU A 69 -10.16 20.99 19.21
N VAL A 70 -10.17 21.25 17.91
CA VAL A 70 -10.04 20.23 16.87
C VAL A 70 -8.66 20.27 16.23
N LEU A 71 -8.15 19.10 15.87
CA LEU A 71 -6.96 19.02 15.06
C LEU A 71 -7.16 19.74 13.72
N SER A 72 -6.12 20.46 13.30
CA SER A 72 -6.10 21.06 11.97
C SER A 72 -6.06 19.96 10.90
N GLN A 73 -6.66 20.22 9.73
CA GLN A 73 -6.58 19.27 8.61
C GLN A 73 -5.14 19.01 8.17
N ALA A 74 -4.26 20.02 8.25
CA ALA A 74 -2.84 19.88 7.95
C ALA A 74 -2.17 18.86 8.89
N THR A 75 -2.44 18.97 10.20
CA THR A 75 -1.91 18.00 11.18
C THR A 75 -2.39 16.58 10.89
N ILE A 76 -3.68 16.39 10.58
CA ILE A 76 -4.21 15.07 10.25
C ILE A 76 -3.54 14.52 8.99
N ALA A 77 -3.42 15.35 7.95
CA ALA A 77 -2.77 14.99 6.70
C ALA A 77 -1.31 14.58 6.91
N ASP A 78 -0.55 15.31 7.72
CA ASP A 78 0.85 14.98 8.03
C ASP A 78 0.94 13.59 8.71
N TRP A 79 0.11 13.34 9.73
CA TRP A 79 0.08 12.04 10.41
C TRP A 79 -0.36 10.89 9.50
N PHE A 80 -1.34 11.12 8.64
CA PHE A 80 -1.80 10.13 7.66
C PHE A 80 -0.72 9.83 6.63
N ASN A 81 0.00 10.86 6.15
CA ASN A 81 1.11 10.70 5.24
C ASN A 81 2.25 9.90 5.87
N TYR A 82 2.63 10.18 7.13
CA TYR A 82 3.61 9.35 7.83
C TYR A 82 3.15 7.89 7.89
N CYS A 83 1.92 7.63 8.34
CA CYS A 83 1.42 6.26 8.43
C CYS A 83 1.39 5.53 7.07
N LYS A 84 1.05 6.24 6.00
CA LYS A 84 1.07 5.75 4.62
C LYS A 84 2.49 5.44 4.13
N GLU A 85 3.45 6.33 4.40
CA GLU A 85 4.88 6.09 4.06
C GLU A 85 5.38 4.80 4.71
N ALA A 86 4.97 4.50 5.94
CA ALA A 86 5.34 3.24 6.59
C ALA A 86 4.80 2.01 5.84
N ILE A 87 3.56 2.07 5.34
CA ILE A 87 2.98 1.01 4.49
C ILE A 87 3.79 0.87 3.20
N ILE A 88 4.10 1.99 2.53
CA ILE A 88 4.80 1.98 1.24
C ILE A 88 6.18 1.36 1.37
N VAL A 89 6.98 1.81 2.35
CA VAL A 89 8.32 1.26 2.60
C VAL A 89 8.22 -0.24 2.88
N TYR A 90 7.28 -0.65 3.73
CA TYR A 90 7.09 -2.06 4.04
C TYR A 90 6.72 -2.88 2.78
N GLN A 91 5.77 -2.40 1.96
CA GLN A 91 5.33 -3.12 0.76
C GLN A 91 6.44 -3.22 -0.29
N LEU A 92 7.16 -2.13 -0.58
CA LEU A 92 8.25 -2.10 -1.56
C LEU A 92 9.38 -3.07 -1.19
N GLU A 93 9.75 -3.13 0.09
CA GLU A 93 10.81 -4.02 0.58
C GLU A 93 10.40 -5.50 0.55
N HIS A 94 9.10 -5.80 0.56
CA HIS A 94 8.60 -7.18 0.48
C HIS A 94 8.15 -7.58 -0.93
N GLU A 95 8.20 -6.66 -1.91
CA GLU A 95 7.71 -6.89 -3.27
C GLU A 95 8.45 -8.05 -3.97
N GLU A 96 9.77 -8.15 -3.79
CA GLU A 96 10.56 -9.25 -4.37
C GLU A 96 10.22 -10.63 -3.78
N SER A 97 9.75 -10.64 -2.53
CA SER A 97 9.32 -11.86 -1.83
C SER A 97 7.86 -12.23 -2.10
N ARG A 98 7.13 -11.37 -2.81
CA ARG A 98 5.70 -11.57 -3.09
C ARG A 98 5.52 -12.79 -4.00
N GLU A 99 4.67 -13.71 -3.58
CA GLU A 99 4.37 -14.88 -4.38
C GLU A 99 3.65 -14.50 -5.68
N LYS A 100 4.00 -15.19 -6.77
CA LYS A 100 3.25 -15.09 -8.01
C LYS A 100 1.87 -15.74 -7.87
N ILE A 101 0.86 -15.11 -8.46
CA ILE A 101 -0.51 -15.64 -8.57
C ILE A 101 -0.61 -16.69 -9.68
N GLY A 102 -1.69 -17.46 -9.66
CA GLY A 102 -1.95 -18.48 -10.67
C GLY A 102 -1.10 -19.73 -10.49
N GLY A 103 -0.84 -20.42 -11.60
CA GLY A 103 -0.16 -21.70 -11.71
C GLY A 103 -0.92 -22.69 -12.59
N PRO A 104 -0.36 -23.87 -12.87
CA PRO A 104 -1.04 -24.91 -13.64
C PRO A 104 -2.43 -25.21 -13.09
N GLY A 105 -3.45 -25.14 -13.96
CA GLY A 105 -4.86 -25.36 -13.60
C GLY A 105 -5.57 -24.16 -12.97
N LYS A 106 -4.87 -23.04 -12.71
CA LYS A 106 -5.46 -21.80 -12.21
C LYS A 106 -5.70 -20.80 -13.33
N ILE A 107 -6.70 -19.93 -13.13
CA ILE A 107 -7.10 -18.88 -14.07
C ILE A 107 -6.72 -17.53 -13.49
N VAL A 108 -6.06 -16.70 -14.29
CA VAL A 108 -5.74 -15.30 -13.99
C VAL A 108 -6.41 -14.42 -15.05
N GLN A 109 -7.22 -13.46 -14.62
CA GLN A 109 -7.78 -12.44 -15.49
C GLN A 109 -6.85 -11.24 -15.53
N ILE A 110 -6.57 -10.72 -16.72
CA ILE A 110 -5.63 -9.61 -16.93
C ILE A 110 -6.31 -8.55 -17.80
N ASP A 111 -6.18 -7.30 -17.39
CA ASP A 111 -6.68 -6.13 -18.11
C ASP A 111 -5.87 -4.87 -17.74
N GLU A 112 -5.81 -3.89 -18.65
CA GLU A 112 -5.19 -2.59 -18.39
C GLU A 112 -6.22 -1.49 -18.13
N ASN A 113 -5.84 -0.53 -17.29
CA ASN A 113 -6.58 0.73 -17.17
C ASN A 113 -5.69 1.96 -17.33
N VAL A 114 -6.32 3.07 -17.74
CA VAL A 114 -5.69 4.39 -17.89
C VAL A 114 -6.43 5.41 -17.08
N GLU A 115 -5.75 5.96 -16.09
CA GLU A 115 -6.21 7.13 -15.34
C GLU A 115 -5.02 8.09 -15.15
N GLY A 116 -4.46 8.56 -16.28
CA GLY A 116 -3.19 9.31 -16.34
C GLY A 116 -1.94 8.43 -16.38
N HIS A 117 -2.02 7.23 -15.79
CA HIS A 117 -1.00 6.18 -15.83
C HIS A 117 -1.59 4.87 -16.37
N TRP A 118 -0.82 4.13 -17.17
CA TRP A 118 -1.10 2.75 -17.55
C TRP A 118 -0.81 1.85 -16.37
N VAL A 119 -1.82 1.08 -15.96
CA VAL A 119 -1.71 0.09 -14.89
C VAL A 119 -2.16 -1.25 -15.43
N LEU A 120 -1.32 -2.27 -15.27
CA LEU A 120 -1.68 -3.65 -15.53
C LEU A 120 -2.27 -4.26 -14.27
N GLY A 121 -3.48 -4.79 -14.37
CA GLY A 121 -4.13 -5.49 -13.28
C GLY A 121 -4.27 -6.98 -13.58
N MET A 122 -3.94 -7.82 -12.60
CA MET A 122 -3.96 -9.27 -12.70
C MET A 122 -4.65 -9.84 -11.46
N ILE A 123 -5.71 -10.62 -11.65
CA ILE A 123 -6.48 -11.20 -10.54
C ILE A 123 -6.68 -12.70 -10.73
N GLU A 124 -6.36 -13.50 -9.71
CA GLU A 124 -6.68 -14.92 -9.71
C GLU A 124 -8.18 -15.12 -9.46
N ASP A 125 -8.83 -15.90 -10.32
CA ASP A 125 -10.30 -15.98 -10.40
C ASP A 125 -10.96 -16.46 -9.09
N VAL A 126 -10.36 -17.48 -8.46
CA VAL A 126 -10.91 -18.18 -7.29
C VAL A 126 -10.57 -17.51 -5.97
N CYS A 127 -9.31 -17.13 -5.73
CA CYS A 127 -8.86 -16.65 -4.42
C CYS A 127 -8.89 -15.11 -4.27
N ASP A 128 -9.30 -14.37 -5.31
CA ASP A 128 -9.35 -12.90 -5.28
C ASP A 128 -7.99 -12.22 -5.06
N ASP A 129 -6.87 -12.94 -5.24
CA ASP A 129 -5.54 -12.37 -5.12
C ASP A 129 -5.26 -11.44 -6.32
N LEU A 130 -4.96 -10.17 -6.01
CA LEU A 130 -4.89 -9.07 -6.95
C LEU A 130 -3.51 -8.44 -6.94
N HIS A 131 -2.90 -8.40 -8.12
CA HIS A 131 -1.67 -7.70 -8.39
C HIS A 131 -1.98 -6.52 -9.33
N LEU A 132 -1.53 -5.33 -8.97
CA LEU A 132 -1.60 -4.14 -9.82
C LEU A 132 -0.20 -3.55 -9.92
N GLU A 133 0.26 -3.26 -11.13
CA GLU A 133 1.56 -2.63 -11.37
C GLU A 133 1.44 -1.52 -12.40
N VAL A 134 2.04 -0.36 -12.10
CA VAL A 134 2.15 0.75 -13.04
C VAL A 134 3.15 0.36 -14.13
N CYS A 135 2.76 0.52 -15.39
CA CYS A 135 3.64 0.21 -16.50
C CYS A 135 4.85 1.17 -16.54
N PRO A 136 6.09 0.64 -16.64
CA PRO A 136 7.30 1.44 -16.81
C PRO A 136 7.18 2.43 -17.96
N ASP A 137 7.68 3.64 -17.75
CA ASP A 137 7.64 4.75 -18.71
C ASP A 137 6.25 5.05 -19.29
N ASN A 138 5.19 4.63 -18.59
CA ASN A 138 3.81 4.72 -19.04
C ASN A 138 3.59 4.04 -20.42
N GLN A 139 4.26 2.92 -20.67
CA GLN A 139 4.18 2.18 -21.93
C GLN A 139 3.45 0.85 -21.78
N ARG A 140 2.54 0.54 -22.71
CA ARG A 140 1.80 -0.73 -22.74
C ARG A 140 2.18 -1.62 -23.92
N ASN A 141 3.41 -1.60 -24.41
CA ASN A 141 3.78 -2.50 -25.51
C ASN A 141 3.80 -3.97 -25.03
N ALA A 142 3.73 -4.91 -25.97
CA ALA A 142 3.65 -6.34 -25.65
C ALA A 142 4.82 -6.81 -24.77
N ASP A 143 6.04 -6.32 -25.03
CA ASP A 143 7.23 -6.70 -24.25
C ASP A 143 7.09 -6.27 -22.79
N VAL A 144 6.69 -5.02 -22.54
CA VAL A 144 6.48 -4.50 -21.17
C VAL A 144 5.42 -5.35 -20.45
N LEU A 145 4.29 -5.61 -21.09
CA LEU A 145 3.19 -6.36 -20.48
C LEU A 145 3.60 -7.81 -20.18
N VAL A 146 4.29 -8.47 -21.11
CA VAL A 146 4.80 -9.82 -20.90
C VAL A 146 5.79 -9.88 -19.74
N GLN A 147 6.68 -8.89 -19.58
CA GLN A 147 7.61 -8.86 -18.46
C GLN A 147 6.87 -8.70 -17.12
N LEU A 148 5.87 -7.82 -17.06
CA LEU A 148 5.03 -7.67 -15.87
C LEU A 148 4.25 -8.96 -15.56
N ILE A 149 3.68 -9.61 -16.58
CA ILE A 149 2.99 -10.90 -16.41
C ILE A 149 3.96 -11.96 -15.88
N LYS A 150 5.18 -12.06 -16.44
CA LYS A 150 6.21 -12.99 -15.94
C LYS A 150 6.63 -12.68 -14.52
N LYS A 151 6.64 -11.41 -14.11
CA LYS A 151 6.94 -10.99 -12.74
C LYS A 151 5.89 -11.50 -11.76
N HIS A 152 4.60 -11.41 -12.10
CA HIS A 152 3.51 -11.65 -11.14
C HIS A 152 2.74 -12.96 -11.31
N VAL A 153 2.79 -13.60 -12.47
CA VAL A 153 1.97 -14.77 -12.80
C VAL A 153 2.87 -15.99 -12.98
N ARG A 154 2.50 -17.10 -12.34
CA ARG A 154 3.22 -18.38 -12.50
C ARG A 154 3.04 -18.91 -13.91
N GLU A 155 4.11 -19.40 -14.51
CA GLU A 155 4.07 -20.10 -15.80
C GLU A 155 3.12 -21.31 -15.73
N GLY A 156 2.47 -21.66 -16.85
CA GLY A 156 1.44 -22.69 -16.92
C GLY A 156 0.05 -22.23 -16.51
N SER A 157 -0.12 -20.97 -16.09
CA SER A 157 -1.44 -20.38 -15.81
C SER A 157 -2.30 -20.28 -17.07
N THR A 158 -3.62 -20.40 -16.89
CA THR A 158 -4.59 -19.98 -17.91
C THR A 158 -4.84 -18.48 -17.75
N ILE A 159 -4.50 -17.68 -18.75
CA ILE A 159 -4.71 -16.24 -18.77
C ILE A 159 -5.95 -15.91 -19.58
N HIS A 160 -6.87 -15.14 -18.98
CA HIS A 160 -8.02 -14.56 -19.64
C HIS A 160 -7.79 -13.06 -19.89
N THR A 161 -7.84 -12.62 -21.15
CA THR A 161 -7.77 -11.20 -21.53
C THR A 161 -8.87 -10.84 -22.53
N ASP A 162 -8.95 -9.56 -22.88
CA ASP A 162 -9.68 -9.11 -24.06
C ASP A 162 -8.98 -9.55 -25.37
N PHE A 163 -9.48 -9.06 -26.51
CA PHE A 163 -8.96 -9.40 -27.85
C PHE A 163 -7.74 -8.57 -28.29
N TRP A 164 -7.02 -7.94 -27.36
CA TRP A 164 -5.89 -7.13 -27.74
C TRP A 164 -4.68 -7.97 -28.19
N LYS A 165 -4.16 -7.63 -29.38
CA LYS A 165 -3.12 -8.39 -30.08
C LYS A 165 -1.80 -8.51 -29.31
N ALA A 166 -1.52 -7.59 -28.39
CA ALA A 166 -0.31 -7.64 -27.56
C ALA A 166 -0.21 -8.93 -26.74
N TYR A 167 -1.34 -9.58 -26.46
CA TYR A 167 -1.39 -10.83 -25.69
C TYR A 167 -1.24 -12.10 -26.53
N ASP A 168 -1.19 -12.00 -27.86
CA ASP A 168 -1.14 -13.16 -28.75
C ASP A 168 0.15 -13.99 -28.58
N CYS A 169 1.21 -13.39 -28.04
CA CYS A 169 2.48 -14.05 -27.74
C CYS A 169 2.52 -14.78 -26.39
N LEU A 170 1.48 -14.68 -25.55
CA LEU A 170 1.44 -15.35 -24.24
C LEU A 170 1.70 -16.87 -24.30
N PRO A 171 1.21 -17.63 -25.32
CA PRO A 171 1.54 -19.04 -25.48
C PRO A 171 3.05 -19.32 -25.67
N GLU A 172 3.79 -18.40 -26.30
CA GLU A 172 5.24 -18.51 -26.49
C GLU A 172 6.02 -18.35 -25.17
N HIS A 173 5.34 -17.90 -24.12
CA HIS A 173 5.89 -17.68 -22.78
C HIS A 173 5.35 -18.67 -21.74
N GLY A 174 4.75 -19.79 -22.18
CA GLY A 174 4.32 -20.87 -21.30
C GLY A 174 2.95 -20.66 -20.65
N TYR A 175 2.12 -19.75 -21.18
CA TYR A 175 0.76 -19.51 -20.70
C TYR A 175 -0.30 -20.10 -21.62
N ILE A 176 -1.43 -20.51 -21.05
CA ILE A 176 -2.60 -20.90 -21.83
C ILE A 176 -3.45 -19.64 -22.02
N HIS A 177 -3.46 -19.07 -23.22
CA HIS A 177 -4.21 -17.84 -23.48
C HIS A 177 -5.64 -18.13 -23.94
N LYS A 178 -6.62 -17.49 -23.29
CA LYS A 178 -8.02 -17.45 -23.72
C LYS A 178 -8.50 -16.00 -23.80
N LYS A 179 -9.29 -15.70 -24.82
CA LYS A 179 -9.74 -14.33 -25.13
C LYS A 179 -11.25 -14.19 -24.97
N VAL A 180 -11.70 -13.03 -24.52
CA VAL A 180 -13.13 -12.66 -24.40
C VAL A 180 -13.52 -11.64 -25.46
N ASN A 181 -14.43 -11.99 -26.36
CA ASN A 181 -14.81 -11.11 -27.46
C ASN A 181 -15.90 -10.13 -27.01
N HIS A 182 -15.51 -8.95 -26.54
CA HIS A 182 -16.47 -7.91 -26.13
C HIS A 182 -17.28 -7.31 -27.30
N SER A 183 -16.93 -7.63 -28.54
CA SER A 183 -17.68 -7.25 -29.75
C SER A 183 -18.67 -8.33 -30.20
N ASP A 184 -18.79 -9.45 -29.47
CA ASP A 184 -19.72 -10.52 -29.80
C ASP A 184 -21.19 -10.02 -29.72
N PRO A 185 -21.99 -10.16 -30.79
CA PRO A 185 -23.37 -9.69 -30.80
C PRO A 185 -24.30 -10.51 -29.89
N ILE A 186 -23.91 -11.72 -29.48
CA ILE A 186 -24.70 -12.64 -28.65
C ILE A 186 -24.35 -12.48 -27.17
N ASN A 187 -23.06 -12.49 -26.81
CA ASN A 187 -22.64 -12.29 -25.42
C ASN A 187 -21.27 -11.60 -25.30
N LYS A 188 -21.30 -10.32 -24.93
CA LYS A 188 -20.11 -9.46 -24.78
C LYS A 188 -19.32 -9.69 -23.50
N PHE A 189 -19.84 -10.47 -22.56
CA PHE A 189 -19.30 -10.57 -21.19
C PHE A 189 -18.74 -11.95 -20.86
N VAL A 190 -19.16 -12.97 -21.59
CA VAL A 190 -18.74 -14.37 -21.40
C VAL A 190 -18.65 -15.03 -22.77
N ALA A 191 -17.48 -15.55 -23.10
CA ALA A 191 -17.31 -16.34 -24.31
C ALA A 191 -18.04 -17.70 -24.17
N PRO A 192 -18.40 -18.38 -25.28
CA PRO A 192 -19.14 -19.65 -25.24
C PRO A 192 -18.49 -20.77 -24.39
N ASN A 193 -17.19 -20.67 -24.14
CA ASN A 193 -16.39 -21.57 -23.31
C ASN A 193 -16.24 -21.09 -21.85
N ALA A 194 -17.15 -20.23 -21.37
CA ALA A 194 -17.18 -19.62 -20.04
C ALA A 194 -15.99 -18.71 -19.69
N VAL A 195 -15.21 -18.27 -20.69
CA VAL A 195 -14.09 -17.32 -20.47
C VAL A 195 -14.67 -15.92 -20.25
N HIS A 196 -14.21 -15.24 -19.19
CA HIS A 196 -14.58 -13.87 -18.87
C HIS A 196 -13.45 -13.12 -18.14
N THR A 197 -13.55 -11.79 -18.14
CA THR A 197 -12.66 -10.80 -17.47
C THR A 197 -13.41 -9.97 -16.42
N GLN A 198 -14.59 -10.44 -15.99
CA GLN A 198 -15.49 -9.68 -15.13
C GLN A 198 -14.91 -9.29 -13.76
N ARG A 199 -13.98 -10.08 -13.21
CA ARG A 199 -13.42 -9.83 -11.88
C ARG A 199 -12.48 -8.64 -11.94
N ILE A 200 -11.59 -8.60 -12.92
CA ILE A 200 -10.69 -7.47 -13.10
C ILE A 200 -11.44 -6.21 -13.55
N GLU A 201 -12.43 -6.33 -14.44
CA GLU A 201 -13.30 -5.21 -14.83
C GLU A 201 -14.11 -4.64 -13.65
N SER A 202 -14.64 -5.50 -12.79
CA SER A 202 -15.36 -5.08 -11.59
C SER A 202 -14.43 -4.32 -10.64
N HIS A 203 -13.19 -4.80 -10.48
CA HIS A 203 -12.18 -4.11 -9.69
C HIS A 203 -11.86 -2.72 -10.27
N TRP A 204 -11.67 -2.62 -11.59
CA TRP A 204 -11.46 -1.32 -12.24
C TRP A 204 -12.63 -0.36 -12.03
N ARG A 205 -13.87 -0.85 -12.02
CA ARG A 205 -15.04 -0.02 -11.71
C ARG A 205 -15.01 0.55 -10.29
N VAL A 206 -14.46 -0.19 -9.32
CA VAL A 206 -14.25 0.29 -7.95
C VAL A 206 -13.17 1.37 -7.95
N MET A 207 -12.02 1.08 -8.57
CA MET A 207 -10.88 1.99 -8.67
C MET A 207 -11.26 3.33 -9.31
N LYS A 208 -11.99 3.32 -10.44
CA LYS A 208 -12.48 4.53 -11.12
C LYS A 208 -13.32 5.45 -10.24
N ARG A 209 -14.15 4.87 -9.36
CA ARG A 209 -14.93 5.67 -8.40
C ARG A 209 -14.04 6.31 -7.35
N LEU A 210 -12.97 5.65 -6.93
CA LEU A 210 -11.99 6.22 -5.99
C LEU A 210 -11.18 7.34 -6.67
N PHE A 211 -10.70 7.12 -7.89
CA PHE A 211 -9.98 8.13 -8.67
C PHE A 211 -10.78 9.40 -8.93
N SER A 212 -12.09 9.28 -9.16
CA SER A 212 -12.94 10.44 -9.43
C SER A 212 -13.14 11.37 -8.23
N LYS A 213 -12.87 10.90 -7.00
CA LYS A 213 -13.16 11.64 -5.76
C LYS A 213 -11.98 12.46 -5.26
N ASP A 214 -10.77 12.03 -5.58
CA ASP A 214 -9.54 12.50 -4.95
C ASP A 214 -8.51 12.78 -6.05
N ASN A 215 -7.88 13.94 -6.02
CA ASN A 215 -6.90 14.38 -7.01
C ASN A 215 -5.56 13.60 -6.89
N TYR A 216 -5.56 12.28 -7.07
CA TYR A 216 -4.41 11.37 -6.97
C TYR A 216 -3.38 11.51 -8.11
N LYS A 217 -3.34 12.65 -8.81
CA LYS A 217 -2.43 12.86 -9.95
C LYS A 217 -0.97 12.92 -9.51
N SER A 218 -0.72 13.41 -8.30
CA SER A 218 0.57 13.34 -7.62
C SER A 218 0.55 12.16 -6.66
N HIS A 219 1.57 11.29 -6.70
CA HIS A 219 1.71 10.12 -5.83
C HIS A 219 0.76 8.95 -6.14
N PHE A 220 0.46 8.73 -7.43
CA PHE A 220 -0.42 7.66 -7.89
C PHE A 220 0.05 6.26 -7.46
N THR A 221 1.35 5.99 -7.55
CA THR A 221 1.95 4.70 -7.19
C THR A 221 1.82 4.43 -5.70
N GLU A 222 2.12 5.42 -4.87
CA GLU A 222 1.99 5.38 -3.42
C GLU A 222 0.55 5.08 -3.00
N TRP A 223 -0.41 5.73 -3.66
CA TRP A 223 -1.83 5.47 -3.44
C TRP A 223 -2.22 4.04 -3.85
N LEU A 224 -1.73 3.56 -5.00
CA LEU A 224 -1.99 2.20 -5.49
C LEU A 224 -1.51 1.15 -4.48
N ILE A 225 -0.31 1.34 -3.94
CA ILE A 225 0.28 0.46 -2.93
C ILE A 225 -0.58 0.44 -1.66
N GLU A 226 -0.98 1.60 -1.15
CA GLU A 226 -1.88 1.70 0.01
C GLU A 226 -3.22 1.01 -0.26
N HIS A 227 -3.80 1.22 -1.45
CA HIS A 227 -5.07 0.62 -1.84
C HIS A 227 -5.01 -0.92 -1.80
N ILE A 228 -3.96 -1.50 -2.39
CA ILE A 228 -3.74 -2.95 -2.40
C ILE A 228 -3.57 -3.47 -0.97
N TRP A 229 -2.76 -2.79 -0.15
CA TRP A 229 -2.55 -3.17 1.25
C TRP A 229 -3.87 -3.20 2.02
N ARG A 230 -4.69 -2.14 1.92
CA ARG A 230 -6.01 -2.07 2.59
C ARG A 230 -6.94 -3.18 2.09
N ARG A 231 -7.01 -3.39 0.77
CA ARG A 231 -7.85 -4.43 0.16
C ARG A 231 -7.45 -5.82 0.68
N ASN A 232 -6.17 -6.14 0.65
CA ASN A 232 -5.66 -7.44 1.05
C ASN A 232 -5.93 -7.73 2.52
N ASN A 233 -5.80 -6.73 3.40
CA ASN A 233 -6.16 -6.89 4.80
C ASN A 233 -7.65 -7.17 4.99
N ARG A 234 -8.53 -6.49 4.24
CA ARG A 234 -9.99 -6.71 4.30
C ARG A 234 -10.40 -8.10 3.85
N ILE A 235 -9.86 -8.57 2.71
CA ILE A 235 -10.20 -9.88 2.14
C ILE A 235 -9.69 -11.02 3.02
N ASN A 236 -8.52 -10.85 3.62
CA ASN A 236 -7.93 -11.84 4.51
C ASN A 236 -8.42 -11.72 5.96
N HIS A 237 -9.43 -10.87 6.24
CA HIS A 237 -9.98 -10.63 7.57
C HIS A 237 -8.92 -10.28 8.64
N ARG A 238 -7.89 -9.52 8.25
CA ARG A 238 -6.81 -9.09 9.15
C ARG A 238 -7.18 -7.80 9.85
N ASP A 239 -6.73 -7.65 11.09
CA ASP A 239 -6.86 -6.40 11.83
C ASP A 239 -5.96 -5.32 11.19
N GLN A 240 -6.57 -4.21 10.74
CA GLN A 240 -5.82 -3.20 10.00
C GLN A 240 -4.81 -2.45 10.88
N PHE A 241 -5.08 -2.31 12.18
CA PHE A 241 -4.15 -1.66 13.08
C PHE A 241 -2.95 -2.55 13.37
N GLU A 242 -3.16 -3.85 13.61
CA GLU A 242 -2.06 -4.81 13.78
C GLU A 242 -1.20 -4.94 12.52
N GLU A 243 -1.80 -4.99 11.33
CA GLU A 243 -1.03 -4.99 10.08
C GLU A 243 -0.25 -3.69 9.90
N TRP A 244 -0.83 -2.55 10.28
CA TRP A 244 -0.11 -1.27 10.23
C TRP A 244 1.04 -1.23 11.25
N LEU A 245 0.85 -1.81 12.44
CA LEU A 245 1.90 -1.96 13.45
C LEU A 245 3.10 -2.75 12.90
N LYS A 246 2.88 -3.79 12.09
CA LYS A 246 3.97 -4.52 11.42
C LYS A 246 4.78 -3.60 10.50
N CYS A 247 4.11 -2.77 9.71
CA CYS A 247 4.75 -1.80 8.82
C CYS A 247 5.64 -0.82 9.60
N ILE A 248 5.09 -0.18 10.64
CA ILE A 248 5.86 0.82 11.41
C ILE A 248 7.00 0.20 12.24
N VAL A 249 6.81 -1.00 12.77
CA VAL A 249 7.87 -1.72 13.49
C VAL A 249 9.03 -2.01 12.55
N TYR A 250 8.74 -2.54 11.35
CA TYR A 250 9.75 -2.79 10.32
C TYR A 250 10.56 -1.54 9.98
N VAL A 251 9.87 -0.42 9.74
CA VAL A 251 10.51 0.86 9.40
C VAL A 251 11.42 1.34 10.53
N ASN A 252 10.96 1.30 11.78
CA ASN A 252 11.80 1.71 12.92
C ASN A 252 13.05 0.83 13.06
N PHE A 253 12.93 -0.49 12.91
CA PHE A 253 14.09 -1.39 12.95
C PHE A 253 15.08 -1.13 11.80
N PHE A 254 14.59 -0.90 10.59
CA PHE A 254 15.43 -0.61 9.43
C PHE A 254 16.22 0.69 9.58
N PHE A 255 15.58 1.75 10.09
CA PHE A 255 16.27 3.02 10.39
C PHE A 255 17.29 2.89 11.53
N LEU A 256 16.99 2.11 12.57
CA LEU A 256 17.92 1.83 13.66
C LEU A 256 19.17 1.06 13.20
N ILE A 257 19.02 0.09 12.29
CA ILE A 257 20.14 -0.71 11.77
C ILE A 257 21.06 0.12 10.85
N LYS A 258 20.51 0.96 9.97
CA LYS A 258 21.34 1.88 9.14
C LYS A 258 22.09 2.90 10.00
N PHE A 259 21.48 3.41 11.07
CA PHE A 259 22.17 4.27 12.04
C PHE A 259 23.30 3.54 12.78
N CYS A 260 23.09 2.29 13.19
CA CYS A 260 24.14 1.48 13.83
C CYS A 260 25.31 1.17 12.87
N PHE A 261 25.04 0.90 11.58
CA PHE A 261 26.11 0.67 10.61
C PHE A 261 26.94 1.93 10.32
N ILE A 262 26.31 3.11 10.26
CA ILE A 262 27.03 4.39 10.12
C ILE A 262 27.90 4.67 11.36
N LEU A 263 27.42 4.34 12.56
CA LEU A 263 28.21 4.49 13.80
C LEU A 263 29.38 3.51 13.91
N ILE A 264 29.29 2.32 13.30
CA ILE A 264 30.40 1.33 13.27
C ILE A 264 31.44 1.66 12.20
N VAL A 265 31.07 2.36 11.12
CA VAL A 265 32.02 2.81 10.08
C VAL A 265 32.76 4.09 10.49
N PHE A 266 32.28 4.80 11.53
CA PHE A 266 32.90 6.02 12.07
C PHE A 266 33.40 5.90 13.53
N LEU A 267 33.59 4.68 14.03
CA LEU A 267 34.33 4.35 15.26
C LEU A 267 35.48 3.39 14.94
#